data_AF-A0A973FGH1-F1
#
_entry.id   AF-A0A973FGH1-F1
#
_cell.length_a   1.000
_cell.length_b   1.000
_cell.length_c   1.000
_cell.angle_alpha   90.00
_cell.angle_beta   90.00
_cell.angle_gamma   90.00
#
_symmetry.space_group_name_H-M   'P 1'
#
loop_
_entity.id
_entity.type
_entity.pdbx_description
1 polymer ?
#
loop_
_entity_poly.entity_id
_entity_poly.type
_entity_poly.pdbx_seq_one_letter_code
_entity_poly.pdbx_strand_id
1 'polypeptide(L)'
;MRIKNKIVWFLSSGFLLFPIFVFASSWDDSYSSGVGGAWGLSNPYGLPEGTILGIVSNLLFWLLSIFALAGIIGFVLSGIFYLISAGNEDMVKNGKEGMKWSIVGVIVGLSGFVIMQAVSMMLGGASKNF
;
A
#
# COMPACT_ATOMS: atom_id res chain seq x y z
N MET A 1 4.04 25.48 39.99
CA MET A 1 3.97 24.05 39.58
C MET A 1 2.77 23.77 38.65
N ARG A 2 2.59 24.51 37.53
CA ARG A 2 1.33 24.49 36.72
C ARG A 2 1.47 24.01 35.25
N ILE A 3 2.66 23.55 34.84
CA ILE A 3 2.95 23.14 33.45
C ILE A 3 2.77 21.63 33.23
N LYS A 4 2.85 20.80 34.28
CA LYS A 4 2.81 19.34 34.15
C LYS A 4 1.48 18.81 33.58
N ASN A 5 0.35 19.46 33.84
CA ASN A 5 -0.97 18.97 33.37
C ASN A 5 -1.28 19.34 31.91
N LYS A 6 -0.60 20.34 31.34
CA LYS A 6 -0.87 20.81 29.96
C LYS A 6 -0.20 19.90 28.93
N ILE A 7 0.97 19.34 29.27
CA ILE A 7 1.69 18.37 28.43
C ILE A 7 0.92 17.05 28.29
N VAL A 8 0.24 16.62 29.36
CA VAL A 8 -0.56 15.37 29.39
C VAL A 8 -1.74 15.46 28.43
N TRP A 9 -2.39 16.62 28.35
CA TRP A 9 -3.48 16.86 27.40
C TRP A 9 -3.02 16.88 25.93
N PHE A 10 -1.80 17.36 25.66
CA PHE A 10 -1.25 17.40 24.29
C PHE A 10 -0.85 16.01 23.79
N LEU A 11 -0.31 15.16 24.66
CA LEU A 11 0.01 13.75 24.35
C LEU A 11 -1.24 12.89 24.14
N SER A 12 -2.30 13.13 24.91
CA SER A 12 -3.57 12.39 24.76
C SER A 12 -4.29 12.71 23.45
N SER A 13 -4.20 13.94 22.95
CA SER A 13 -4.90 14.35 21.72
C SER A 13 -4.15 13.92 20.45
N GLY A 14 -2.83 13.82 20.49
CA GLY A 14 -2.02 13.31 19.38
C GLY A 14 -2.20 11.81 19.12
N PHE A 15 -2.45 11.03 20.17
CA PHE A 15 -2.67 9.58 20.06
C PHE A 15 -4.02 9.23 19.39
N LEU A 16 -5.02 10.11 19.45
CA LEU A 16 -6.35 9.89 18.86
C LEU A 16 -6.40 10.10 17.34
N LEU A 17 -5.37 10.71 16.74
CA LEU A 17 -5.26 10.94 15.29
C LEU A 17 -4.18 10.09 14.62
N PHE A 18 -3.46 9.27 15.39
CA PHE A 18 -2.53 8.31 14.82
C PHE A 18 -3.32 7.10 14.29
N PRO A 19 -3.17 6.72 13.00
CA PRO A 19 -3.75 5.49 12.51
C PRO A 19 -3.19 4.33 13.35
N ILE A 20 -4.09 3.57 13.96
CA ILE A 20 -3.74 2.38 14.72
C ILE A 20 -3.17 1.39 13.69
N PHE A 21 -1.87 1.06 13.77
CA PHE A 21 -1.34 -0.07 13.03
C PHE A 21 -2.00 -1.34 13.58
N VAL A 22 -3.07 -1.78 12.94
CA VAL A 22 -3.64 -3.10 13.16
C VAL A 22 -2.70 -4.08 12.48
N PHE A 23 -1.92 -4.81 13.28
CA PHE A 23 -1.34 -6.06 12.82
C PHE A 23 -2.49 -7.04 12.64
N ALA A 24 -2.99 -7.17 11.42
CA ALA A 24 -3.93 -8.22 11.08
C ALA A 24 -3.21 -9.56 11.21
N SER A 25 -3.61 -10.39 12.18
CA SER A 25 -3.33 -11.82 12.13
C SER A 25 -4.02 -12.37 10.88
N SER A 26 -3.26 -13.00 10.01
CA SER A 26 -3.72 -13.62 8.77
C SER A 26 -4.89 -14.57 9.05
N TRP A 27 -5.98 -14.39 8.31
CA TRP A 27 -6.99 -15.43 8.14
C TRP A 27 -6.35 -16.51 7.26
N ASP A 28 -6.14 -17.69 7.81
CA ASP A 28 -5.91 -18.89 7.02
C ASP A 28 -7.23 -19.25 6.35
N ASP A 29 -7.44 -18.76 5.12
CA ASP A 29 -8.52 -19.26 4.28
C ASP A 29 -8.11 -20.64 3.75
N SER A 30 -8.19 -21.64 4.63
CA SER A 30 -8.31 -23.02 4.23
C SER A 30 -9.62 -23.20 3.46
N TYR A 31 -9.57 -23.01 2.13
CA TYR A 31 -10.61 -23.49 1.23
C TYR A 31 -10.65 -25.02 1.28
N SER A 32 -11.38 -25.56 2.26
CA SER A 32 -11.80 -26.95 2.26
C SER A 32 -12.97 -27.09 1.28
N SER A 33 -12.65 -27.37 0.01
CA SER A 33 -13.66 -27.74 -0.98
C SER A 33 -13.98 -29.24 -0.85
N GLY A 34 -14.97 -29.57 -0.02
CA GLY A 34 -15.76 -30.81 -0.13
C GLY A 34 -17.24 -30.40 -0.21
N VAL A 35 -18.15 -31.00 -0.99
CA VAL A 35 -18.26 -32.35 -1.57
C VAL A 35 -19.32 -32.29 -2.70
N GLY A 36 -19.18 -33.12 -3.76
CA GLY A 36 -20.31 -33.92 -4.26
C GLY A 36 -20.93 -33.57 -5.62
N GLY A 37 -20.75 -34.45 -6.61
CA GLY A 37 -21.57 -34.52 -7.84
C GLY A 37 -20.81 -34.18 -9.12
N ALA A 38 -20.21 -35.19 -9.74
CA ALA A 38 -19.41 -35.05 -10.96
C ALA A 38 -20.26 -34.69 -12.19
N TRP A 39 -20.22 -33.41 -12.58
CA TRP A 39 -19.95 -33.01 -13.95
C TRP A 39 -18.71 -32.14 -13.90
N GLY A 40 -17.55 -32.72 -14.21
CA GLY A 40 -16.32 -31.94 -14.30
C GLY A 40 -16.46 -30.97 -15.47
N LEU A 41 -16.76 -29.70 -15.18
CA LEU A 41 -16.46 -28.62 -16.11
C LEU A 41 -14.94 -28.59 -16.20
N SER A 42 -14.38 -29.38 -17.12
CA SER A 42 -12.98 -29.20 -17.46
C SER A 42 -12.84 -27.75 -17.91
N ASN A 43 -11.79 -27.10 -17.44
CA ASN A 43 -11.42 -25.77 -17.86
C ASN A 43 -10.29 -25.89 -18.90
N PRO A 44 -10.57 -26.41 -20.12
CA PRO A 44 -9.55 -26.70 -21.12
C PRO A 44 -8.84 -25.43 -21.62
N TYR A 45 -9.37 -24.25 -21.25
CA TYR A 45 -8.85 -22.94 -21.63
C TYR A 45 -8.04 -22.28 -20.51
N GLY A 46 -7.86 -22.94 -19.35
CA GLY A 46 -7.06 -22.42 -18.23
C GLY A 46 -7.57 -21.08 -17.70
N LEU A 47 -8.87 -20.82 -17.82
CA LEU A 47 -9.48 -19.57 -17.38
C LEU A 47 -9.46 -19.52 -15.85
N PRO A 48 -9.12 -18.39 -15.22
CA PRO A 48 -9.09 -18.32 -13.77
C PRO A 48 -10.43 -18.76 -13.15
N GLU A 49 -10.42 -19.77 -12.27
CA GLU A 49 -11.62 -20.31 -11.60
C GLU A 49 -12.13 -19.40 -10.45
N GLY A 50 -11.72 -18.12 -10.47
CA GLY A 50 -12.06 -17.12 -9.48
C GLY A 50 -13.24 -16.24 -9.91
N THR A 51 -13.83 -15.54 -8.94
CA THR A 51 -14.80 -14.47 -9.22
C THR A 51 -14.16 -13.37 -10.08
N ILE A 52 -14.97 -12.60 -10.81
CA ILE A 52 -14.51 -11.45 -11.61
C ILE A 52 -13.65 -10.50 -10.76
N LEU A 53 -14.02 -10.32 -9.48
CA LEU A 53 -13.27 -9.52 -8.52
C LEU A 53 -11.88 -10.10 -8.19
N GLY A 54 -11.73 -11.42 -8.14
CA GLY A 54 -10.44 -12.08 -7.93
C GLY A 54 -9.48 -11.85 -9.10
N ILE A 55 -9.99 -11.89 -10.34
CA ILE A 55 -9.19 -11.63 -11.54
C ILE A 55 -8.70 -10.17 -11.56
N VAL A 56 -9.59 -9.22 -11.29
CA VAL A 56 -9.25 -7.79 -11.23
C VAL A 56 -8.25 -7.52 -10.11
N SER A 57 -8.43 -8.15 -8.95
CA SER A 57 -7.51 -7.98 -7.82
C SER A 57 -6.12 -8.51 -8.14
N ASN A 58 -6.00 -9.72 -8.72
CA ASN A 58 -4.71 -10.28 -9.12
C ASN A 58 -4.03 -9.43 -10.19
N LEU A 59 -4.78 -8.91 -11.15
CA LEU A 59 -4.24 -8.00 -12.16
C LEU A 59 -3.73 -6.70 -11.53
N LEU A 60 -4.49 -6.13 -10.57
CA LEU A 60 -4.11 -4.92 -9.85
C LEU A 60 -2.84 -5.15 -9.00
N PHE A 61 -2.73 -6.27 -8.30
CA PHE A 61 -1.52 -6.62 -7.54
C PHE A 61 -0.30 -6.83 -8.45
N TRP A 62 -0.49 -7.43 -9.62
CA TRP A 62 0.57 -7.57 -10.61
C TRP A 62 1.04 -6.20 -11.12
N LEU A 63 0.11 -5.30 -11.41
CA LEU A 63 0.42 -3.94 -11.85
C LEU A 63 1.09 -3.11 -10.74
N LEU A 64 0.64 -3.25 -9.50
CA LEU A 64 1.23 -2.60 -8.32
C LEU A 64 2.65 -3.09 -8.05
N SER A 65 2.92 -4.38 -8.31
CA SER A 65 4.27 -4.96 -8.17
C SER A 65 5.26 -4.36 -9.16
N ILE A 66 4.86 -4.19 -10.43
CA ILE A 66 5.68 -3.55 -11.46
C ILE A 66 5.87 -2.06 -11.13
N PHE A 67 4.81 -1.38 -10.68
CA PHE A 67 4.89 0.01 -10.25
C PHE A 67 5.87 0.20 -9.09
N ALA A 68 5.80 -0.64 -8.06
CA ALA A 68 6.70 -0.58 -6.92
C ALA A 68 8.16 -0.80 -7.35
N LEU A 69 8.41 -1.76 -8.23
CA LEU A 69 9.73 -2.01 -8.78
C LEU A 69 10.24 -0.81 -9.60
N ALA A 70 9.40 -0.23 -10.46
CA ALA A 70 9.74 0.96 -11.23
C ALA A 70 10.06 2.17 -10.33
N GLY A 71 9.31 2.33 -9.23
CA GLY A 71 9.57 3.38 -8.23
C GLY A 71 10.94 3.22 -7.55
N ILE A 72 11.30 1.99 -7.16
CA ILE A 72 12.61 1.70 -6.57
C ILE A 72 13.73 1.94 -7.59
N ILE A 73 13.57 1.49 -8.84
CA ILE A 73 14.56 1.70 -9.89
C ILE A 73 14.77 3.19 -10.15
N GLY A 74 13.68 3.97 -10.29
CA GLY A 74 13.76 5.42 -10.48
C GLY A 74 14.48 6.12 -9.32
N PHE A 75 14.18 5.70 -8.09
CA PHE A 75 14.84 6.21 -6.89
C PHE A 75 16.35 5.92 -6.88
N VAL A 76 16.76 4.68 -7.18
CA VAL A 76 18.17 4.27 -7.20
C VAL A 76 18.94 4.94 -8.33
N LEU A 77 18.38 4.99 -9.54
CA LEU A 77 19.03 5.65 -10.69
C LEU A 77 19.30 7.13 -10.40
N SER A 78 18.33 7.82 -9.81
CA SER A 78 18.49 9.22 -9.43
C SER A 78 19.52 9.40 -8.32
N GLY A 79 19.58 8.47 -7.36
CA GLY A 79 20.57 8.47 -6.28
C GLY A 79 21.99 8.31 -6.81
N ILE A 80 22.22 7.34 -7.71
CA ILE A 80 23.53 7.14 -8.34
C ILE A 80 23.93 8.37 -9.15
N PHE A 81 23.00 8.93 -9.93
CA PHE A 81 23.25 10.13 -10.74
C PHE A 81 23.68 11.32 -9.88
N TYR A 82 23.04 11.51 -8.72
CA TYR A 82 23.43 12.54 -7.76
C TYR A 82 24.86 12.33 -7.21
N LEU A 83 25.22 11.09 -6.86
CA LEU A 83 26.52 10.77 -6.25
C LEU A 83 27.69 10.92 -7.24
N ILE A 84 27.50 10.59 -8.52
CA ILE A 84 28.56 10.66 -9.54
C ILE A 84 28.72 12.05 -10.15
N SER A 85 27.85 13.01 -9.82
CA SER A 85 27.80 14.31 -10.50
C SER A 85 29.06 15.18 -10.34
N ALA A 86 30.03 14.81 -9.48
CA ALA A 86 31.41 15.30 -9.41
C ALA A 86 31.66 16.83 -9.61
N GLY A 87 30.69 17.69 -9.26
CA GLY A 87 30.78 19.15 -9.38
C GLY A 87 30.09 19.76 -10.61
N ASN A 88 29.44 18.99 -11.47
CA ASN A 88 28.59 19.52 -12.54
C ASN A 88 27.21 19.90 -11.97
N GLU A 89 26.92 21.20 -11.93
CA GLU A 89 25.67 21.75 -11.39
C GLU A 89 24.41 21.19 -12.07
N ASP A 90 24.46 20.95 -13.39
CA ASP A 90 23.32 20.42 -14.14
C ASP A 90 23.03 18.96 -13.75
N MET A 91 24.07 18.16 -13.56
CA MET A 91 23.90 16.76 -13.14
C MET A 91 23.40 16.67 -11.70
N VAL A 92 23.90 17.52 -10.81
CA VAL A 92 23.44 17.64 -9.43
C VAL A 92 21.97 18.04 -9.39
N LYS A 93 21.56 19.01 -10.21
CA LYS A 93 20.18 19.48 -10.30
C LYS A 93 19.25 18.36 -10.79
N ASN A 94 19.61 17.70 -11.88
CA ASN A 94 18.83 16.60 -12.45
C ASN A 94 18.71 15.42 -11.47
N GLY A 95 19.78 15.06 -10.76
CA GLY A 95 19.76 14.03 -9.72
C GLY A 95 18.88 14.38 -8.52
N LYS A 96 18.85 15.65 -8.09
CA LYS A 96 17.91 16.10 -7.04
C LYS A 96 16.47 16.10 -7.52
N GLU A 97 16.22 16.53 -8.76
CA GLU A 97 14.87 16.56 -9.33
C GLU A 97 14.31 15.15 -9.49
N GLY A 98 15.09 14.21 -10.03
CA GLY A 98 14.68 12.81 -10.13
C GLY A 98 14.39 12.17 -8.77
N MET A 99 15.16 12.51 -7.73
CA MET A 99 14.91 12.02 -6.37
C MET A 99 13.60 12.55 -5.82
N LYS A 100 13.34 13.86 -5.99
CA LYS A 100 12.07 14.49 -5.58
C LYS A 100 10.89 13.79 -6.24
N TRP A 101 10.93 13.59 -7.55
CA TRP A 101 9.85 12.95 -8.29
C TRP A 101 9.65 11.48 -7.91
N SER A 102 10.74 10.73 -7.69
CA SER A 102 10.66 9.33 -7.24
C SER A 102 10.05 9.20 -5.84
N ILE A 103 10.43 10.09 -4.92
CA ILE A 103 9.85 10.13 -3.56
C ILE A 103 8.36 10.45 -3.62
N VAL A 104 7.97 11.48 -4.40
CA VAL A 104 6.56 11.86 -4.56
C VAL A 104 5.75 10.70 -5.17
N GLY A 105 6.28 10.01 -6.17
CA GLY A 105 5.62 8.85 -6.79
C GLY A 105 5.32 7.74 -5.78
N VAL A 106 6.29 7.39 -4.93
CA VAL A 106 6.10 6.39 -3.85
C VAL A 106 5.08 6.88 -2.82
N ILE A 107 5.16 8.14 -2.38
CA ILE A 107 4.22 8.72 -1.42
C ILE A 107 2.79 8.68 -1.96
N VAL A 108 2.57 9.12 -3.20
CA VAL A 108 1.24 9.14 -3.82
C VAL A 108 0.70 7.72 -4.01
N GLY A 109 1.53 6.79 -4.48
CA GLY A 109 1.15 5.38 -4.65
C GLY A 109 0.73 4.73 -3.33
N LEU A 110 1.51 4.92 -2.27
CA LEU A 110 1.18 4.39 -0.94
C LEU A 110 -0.03 5.10 -0.31
N SER A 111 -0.17 6.42 -0.52
CA SER A 111 -1.30 7.19 0.01
C SER A 111 -2.63 6.69 -0.55
N GLY A 112 -2.70 6.31 -1.83
CA GLY A 112 -3.91 5.72 -2.42
C GLY A 112 -4.36 4.46 -1.67
N PHE A 113 -3.42 3.56 -1.34
CA PHE A 113 -3.71 2.34 -0.58
C PHE A 113 -4.17 2.64 0.85
N VAL A 114 -3.49 3.56 1.54
CA VAL A 114 -3.87 3.99 2.90
C VAL A 114 -5.26 4.61 2.92
N ILE A 115 -5.58 5.47 1.94
CA ILE A 115 -6.90 6.10 1.83
C ILE A 115 -7.98 5.04 1.60
N MET A 116 -7.75 4.05 0.74
CA MET A 116 -8.71 2.96 0.51
C MET A 116 -9.00 2.16 1.79
N GLN A 117 -7.98 1.90 2.61
CA GLN A 117 -8.16 1.27 3.92
C GLN A 117 -8.93 2.18 4.88
N ALA A 118 -8.57 3.46 4.95
CA ALA A 118 -9.26 4.43 5.81
C ALA A 118 -10.74 4.53 5.46
N VAL A 119 -11.08 4.59 4.16
CA VAL A 119 -12.47 4.61 3.69
C VAL A 119 -13.19 3.30 4.04
N SER A 120 -12.55 2.15 3.82
CA SER A 120 -13.12 0.84 4.19
C SER A 120 -13.38 0.73 5.69
N MET A 121 -12.49 1.26 6.52
CA MET A 121 -12.64 1.29 7.98
C MET A 121 -13.74 2.26 8.42
N MET A 122 -13.84 3.44 7.81
CA MET A 122 -14.90 4.40 8.11
C MET A 122 -16.28 3.90 7.68
N LEU A 123 -16.35 3.22 6.54
CA LEU A 123 -17.60 2.68 6.00
C LEU A 123 -18.01 1.36 6.68
N GLY A 124 -17.04 0.49 7.00
CA GLY A 124 -17.26 -0.75 7.73
C GLY A 124 -17.43 -0.57 9.25
N GLY A 125 -16.98 0.57 9.79
CA GLY A 125 -17.04 0.94 11.21
C GLY A 125 -18.40 1.39 11.74
N ALA A 126 -19.49 1.14 11.00
CA ALA A 126 -20.85 1.47 11.42
C ALA A 126 -21.77 0.26 11.64
N SER A 127 -21.27 -0.99 11.65
CA SER A 127 -22.01 -2.10 12.24
C SER A 127 -21.89 -2.08 13.76
N LYS A 128 -22.51 -1.06 14.38
CA LYS A 128 -23.01 -1.19 15.75
C LYS A 128 -24.17 -2.19 15.68
N ASN A 129 -23.86 -3.46 15.89
CA ASN A 129 -24.85 -4.41 16.37
C ASN A 129 -25.29 -3.92 17.74
N PHE A 130 -26.39 -3.16 17.77
CA PHE A 130 -27.19 -3.02 18.98
C PHE A 130 -27.88 -4.36 19.24
#